data_AF-A0AAV2KBI0-F1
#
_entry.id   AF-A0AAV2KBI0-F1
#
_cell.length_a   1.000
_cell.length_b   1.000
_cell.length_c   1.000
_cell.angle_alpha   90.00
_cell.angle_beta   90.00
_cell.angle_gamma   90.00
#
_symmetry.space_group_name_H-M   'P 1'
#
loop_
_entity.id
_entity.type
_entity.pdbx_description
1 polymer ?
#
loop_
_entity_poly.entity_id
_entity_poly.type
_entity_poly.pdbx_seq_one_letter_code
_entity_poly.pdbx_strand_id
1 'polypeptide(L)'
;MVSHKVFVAIILLNLYIGVQSIFYLFGGVIMTVLFAMAFLNGPRLLDWANSPPHLQFNKYVLTGYRPISSVQDCIKSLFYLHNELGNIYTHGE
;
A
#
# COMPACT_ATOMS: atom_id res chain seq x y z
N MET A 1 16.84 45.07 -9.35
CA MET A 1 15.40 45.02 -9.05
C MET A 1 14.80 43.79 -9.70
N VAL A 2 14.16 42.91 -8.93
CA VAL A 2 13.45 41.74 -9.49
C VAL A 2 12.18 42.24 -10.17
N SER A 3 11.90 41.77 -11.39
CA SER A 3 10.67 42.15 -12.11
C SER A 3 9.44 41.65 -11.35
N HIS A 4 8.36 42.44 -11.33
CA HIS A 4 7.08 42.05 -10.72
C HIS A 4 6.60 40.66 -11.19
N LYS A 5 6.81 40.33 -12.47
CA LYS A 5 6.47 39.02 -13.04
C LYS A 5 7.26 37.88 -12.39
N VAL A 6 8.54 38.10 -12.12
CA VAL A 6 9.42 37.13 -11.47
C VAL A 6 9.05 36.98 -10.00
N PHE A 7 8.73 38.08 -9.31
CA PHE A 7 8.27 38.04 -7.92
C PHE A 7 6.96 37.25 -7.76
N VAL A 8 5.97 37.48 -8.64
CA VAL A 8 4.72 36.72 -8.66
C VAL A 8 4.97 35.23 -8.96
N ALA A 9 5.85 34.92 -9.93
CA ALA A 9 6.20 33.53 -10.24
C ALA A 9 6.83 32.79 -9.07
N ILE A 10 7.72 33.45 -8.31
CA ILE A 10 8.32 32.88 -7.09
C ILE A 10 7.24 32.57 -6.05
N ILE A 11 6.29 33.49 -5.82
CA ILE A 11 5.19 33.26 -4.86
C ILE A 11 4.36 32.05 -5.28
N LEU A 12 3.96 31.98 -6.55
CA LEU A 12 3.14 30.88 -7.06
C LEU A 12 3.87 29.53 -6.98
N LEU A 13 5.16 29.50 -7.30
CA LEU A 13 5.97 28.30 -7.19
C LEU A 13 6.09 27.81 -5.74
N ASN A 14 6.35 28.72 -4.79
CA ASN A 14 6.42 28.37 -3.38
C ASN A 14 5.07 27.89 -2.84
N LEU A 15 3.96 28.50 -3.28
CA LEU A 15 2.62 28.04 -2.92
C LEU A 15 2.36 26.63 -3.46
N TYR A 16 2.69 26.36 -4.72
CA TYR A 16 2.56 25.03 -5.32
C TYR A 16 3.39 23.97 -4.56
N ILE A 17 4.66 24.27 -4.27
CA ILE A 17 5.53 23.37 -3.50
C ILE A 17 4.97 23.14 -2.09
N GLY A 18 4.48 24.19 -1.43
CA GLY A 18 3.85 24.09 -0.10
C GLY A 18 2.61 23.19 -0.11
N VAL A 19 1.72 23.38 -1.07
CA VAL A 19 0.52 22.53 -1.24
C VAL A 19 0.92 21.08 -1.53
N GLN A 20 1.85 20.86 -2.45
CA GLN A 20 2.29 19.52 -2.84
C GLN A 20 3.00 18.78 -1.70
N SER A 21 3.84 19.47 -0.93
CA SER A 21 4.52 18.90 0.24
C SER A 21 3.55 18.50 1.35
N ILE A 22 2.47 19.28 1.56
CA ILE A 22 1.36 18.91 2.44
C ILE A 22 0.72 17.60 1.96
N PHE A 23 0.38 17.48 0.68
CA PHE A 23 -0.18 16.24 0.11
C PHE A 23 0.75 15.04 0.30
N TYR A 24 2.05 15.19 0.06
CA TYR A 24 3.02 14.12 0.27
C TYR A 24 3.19 13.76 1.75
N LEU A 25 3.14 14.72 2.66
CA LEU A 25 3.21 14.46 4.08
C LEU A 25 1.98 13.69 4.54
N PHE A 26 0.77 14.19 4.26
CA PHE A 26 -0.46 13.50 4.65
C PHE A 26 -0.60 12.14 3.99
N GLY A 27 -0.33 12.04 2.69
CA GLY A 27 -0.34 10.78 1.95
C GLY A 27 0.69 9.79 2.50
N GLY A 28 1.92 10.25 2.75
CA GLY A 28 3.00 9.44 3.30
C GLY A 28 2.71 8.94 4.72
N VAL A 29 2.14 9.81 5.58
CA VAL A 29 1.71 9.43 6.93
C VAL A 29 0.59 8.40 6.87
N ILE A 30 -0.44 8.61 6.04
CA ILE A 30 -1.53 7.66 5.87
C ILE A 30 -1.00 6.31 5.38
N MET A 31 -0.16 6.30 4.35
CA MET A 31 0.45 5.08 3.83
C MET A 31 1.27 4.35 4.89
N THR A 32 2.09 5.08 5.66
CA THR A 32 2.89 4.51 6.74
C THR A 32 2.00 3.90 7.82
N VAL A 33 0.90 4.56 8.20
CA VAL A 33 -0.06 4.06 9.17
C VAL A 33 -0.78 2.81 8.65
N LEU A 34 -1.22 2.80 7.39
CA LEU A 34 -1.87 1.63 6.78
C LEU A 34 -0.93 0.42 6.75
N PHE A 35 0.32 0.60 6.33
CA PHE A 35 1.34 -0.45 6.37
C PHE A 35 1.61 -0.93 7.79
N ALA A 36 1.80 -0.02 8.75
CA ALA A 36 2.05 -0.38 10.14
C ALA A 36 0.86 -1.15 10.75
N MET A 37 -0.37 -0.68 10.53
CA MET A 37 -1.56 -1.37 11.04
C MET A 37 -1.74 -2.74 10.41
N ALA A 38 -1.54 -2.87 9.09
CA ALA A 38 -1.66 -4.13 8.38
C ALA A 38 -0.57 -5.14 8.77
N PHE A 39 0.65 -4.67 9.03
CA PHE A 39 1.73 -5.51 9.53
C PHE A 39 1.49 -5.98 10.97
N LEU A 40 1.09 -5.07 11.87
CA LEU A 40 0.90 -5.37 13.29
C LEU A 40 -0.38 -6.16 13.59
N ASN A 41 -1.45 -5.90 12.84
CA ASN A 41 -2.76 -6.53 13.04
C ASN A 41 -3.14 -7.49 11.89
N GLY A 42 -2.16 -7.87 11.06
CA GLY A 42 -2.37 -8.80 9.97
C GLY A 42 -2.79 -10.19 10.47
N PRO A 43 -3.56 -10.95 9.68
CA PRO A 43 -3.92 -12.30 10.05
C PRO A 43 -2.67 -13.19 10.10
N ARG A 44 -2.70 -14.24 10.92
CA ARG A 44 -1.70 -15.30 10.86
C ARG A 44 -1.80 -16.01 9.51
N LEU A 45 -0.72 -15.95 8.73
CA LEU A 45 -0.63 -16.65 7.45
C LEU A 45 -0.49 -18.16 7.67
N LEU A 46 -1.06 -18.90 6.74
CA LEU A 46 -1.11 -20.35 6.74
C LEU A 46 0.02 -20.94 5.89
N ASP A 47 0.38 -22.18 6.21
CA ASP A 47 1.14 -23.03 5.30
C ASP A 47 0.22 -23.59 4.19
N TRP A 48 0.82 -24.18 3.18
CA TRP A 48 0.09 -24.75 2.04
C TRP A 48 -0.93 -25.80 2.49
N ALA A 49 -0.53 -26.71 3.38
CA ALA A 49 -1.36 -27.84 3.82
C ALA A 49 -2.60 -27.39 4.61
N ASN A 50 -2.48 -26.33 5.42
CA ASN A 50 -3.58 -25.77 6.20
C ASN A 50 -4.37 -24.70 5.43
N SER A 51 -3.92 -24.29 4.24
CA SER A 51 -4.68 -23.36 3.40
C SER A 51 -5.96 -24.00 2.85
N PRO A 52 -7.02 -23.22 2.57
CA PRO A 52 -8.22 -23.75 1.93
C PRO A 52 -7.92 -24.50 0.63
N PRO A 53 -8.58 -25.65 0.33
CA PRO A 53 -8.25 -26.46 -0.85
C PRO A 53 -8.33 -25.70 -2.17
N HIS A 54 -9.25 -24.74 -2.29
CA HIS A 54 -9.41 -23.90 -3.48
C HIS A 54 -8.28 -22.87 -3.67
N LEU A 55 -7.35 -22.72 -2.72
CA LEU A 55 -6.17 -21.86 -2.80
C LEU A 55 -4.86 -22.67 -2.98
N GLN A 56 -4.92 -24.01 -2.91
CA GLN A 56 -3.75 -24.90 -2.96
C GLN A 56 -3.20 -25.14 -4.38
N PHE A 57 -3.08 -24.10 -5.21
CA PHE A 57 -2.71 -24.23 -6.62
C PHE A 57 -1.28 -24.73 -6.86
N ASN A 58 -0.34 -24.34 -5.99
CA ASN A 58 1.08 -24.65 -6.16
C ASN A 58 1.68 -25.22 -4.87
N LYS A 59 1.93 -26.53 -4.86
CA LYS A 59 2.53 -27.24 -3.71
C LYS A 59 3.97 -26.83 -3.37
N TYR A 60 4.64 -26.08 -4.23
CA TYR A 60 6.01 -25.59 -3.99
C TYR A 60 6.04 -24.25 -3.24
N VAL A 61 4.91 -23.52 -3.21
CA VAL A 61 4.76 -22.36 -2.33
C VAL A 61 4.31 -22.90 -0.97
N LEU A 62 5.22 -22.92 0.00
CA LEU A 62 5.00 -23.66 1.24
C LEU A 62 4.24 -22.85 2.31
N THR A 63 4.34 -21.52 2.29
CA THR A 63 3.79 -20.64 3.32
C THR A 63 3.33 -19.31 2.76
N GLY A 64 2.63 -18.52 3.58
CA GLY A 64 2.22 -17.17 3.23
C GLY A 64 0.81 -17.09 2.64
N TYR A 65 0.01 -18.15 2.81
CA TYR A 65 -1.38 -18.19 2.38
C TYR A 65 -2.25 -17.37 3.33
N ARG A 66 -3.11 -16.52 2.76
CA ARG A 66 -4.12 -15.81 3.56
C ARG A 66 -5.20 -16.79 4.02
N PRO A 67 -5.75 -16.64 5.24
CA PRO A 67 -6.95 -17.35 5.64
C PRO A 67 -8.17 -16.84 4.84
N ILE A 68 -9.32 -17.50 5.03
CA ILE A 68 -10.60 -17.03 4.49
C ILE A 68 -10.81 -15.58 4.93
N SER A 69 -11.04 -14.71 3.96
CA SER A 69 -11.01 -13.26 4.13
C SER A 69 -12.34 -12.66 3.70
N SER A 70 -12.80 -11.63 4.41
CA SER A 70 -13.89 -10.78 3.94
C SER A 70 -13.39 -9.82 2.85
N VAL A 71 -14.29 -9.12 2.17
CA VAL A 71 -13.93 -8.07 1.19
C VAL A 71 -13.03 -7.01 1.82
N GLN A 72 -13.31 -6.62 3.08
CA GLN A 72 -12.49 -5.64 3.79
C GLN A 72 -11.08 -6.16 4.06
N ASP A 73 -10.95 -7.45 4.39
CA ASP A 73 -9.64 -8.06 4.65
C ASP A 73 -8.83 -8.23 3.37
N CYS A 74 -9.49 -8.46 2.23
CA CYS A 74 -8.86 -8.44 0.91
C CYS A 74 -8.25 -7.05 0.61
N ILE A 75 -8.96 -5.96 0.89
CA ILE A 75 -8.42 -4.60 0.69
C ILE A 75 -7.23 -4.35 1.63
N LYS A 76 -7.33 -4.75 2.90
CA LYS A 76 -6.22 -4.62 3.87
C LYS A 76 -4.98 -5.40 3.46
N SER A 77 -5.15 -6.51 2.74
CA SER A 77 -4.03 -7.36 2.32
C SER A 77 -3.07 -6.72 1.32
N LEU A 78 -3.49 -5.62 0.68
CA LEU A 78 -2.59 -4.81 -0.15
C LEU A 78 -1.44 -4.20 0.67
N PHE A 79 -1.55 -4.14 2.00
CA PHE A 79 -0.61 -3.47 2.88
C PHE A 79 0.22 -4.41 3.77
N TYR A 80 0.18 -5.74 3.54
CA TYR A 80 1.07 -6.69 4.20
C TYR A 80 1.55 -7.80 3.25
N LEU A 81 2.70 -8.40 3.55
CA LEU A 81 3.30 -9.44 2.71
C LEU A 81 2.52 -10.75 2.79
N HIS A 82 2.12 -11.29 1.64
CA HIS A 82 1.56 -12.63 1.50
C HIS A 82 1.87 -13.17 0.09
N ASN A 83 1.62 -14.46 -0.14
CA ASN A 83 2.01 -15.16 -1.36
C ASN A 83 1.48 -14.54 -2.67
N GLU A 84 0.24 -14.05 -2.65
CA GLU A 84 -0.39 -13.40 -3.81
C GLU A 84 -0.07 -11.91 -3.96
N LEU A 85 0.70 -11.28 -3.04
CA LEU A 85 0.90 -9.83 -3.06
C LEU A 85 1.57 -9.37 -4.37
N GLY A 86 2.62 -10.08 -4.78
CA GLY A 86 3.33 -9.78 -6.03
C GLY A 86 2.42 -9.92 -7.26
N ASN A 87 1.58 -10.95 -7.29
CA ASN A 87 0.63 -11.18 -8.37
C ASN A 87 -0.38 -10.03 -8.48
N ILE A 88 -0.91 -9.57 -7.33
CA ILE A 88 -1.85 -8.44 -7.29
C ILE A 88 -1.18 -7.14 -7.76
N TYR A 89 0.00 -6.80 -7.25
CA TYR A 89 0.67 -5.54 -7.59
C TYR A 89 1.16 -5.46 -9.05
N THR A 90 1.37 -6.60 -9.70
CA THR A 90 1.87 -6.65 -11.08
C THR A 90 0.76 -6.74 -12.13
N HIS A 91 -0.45 -7.16 -11.74
CA HIS A 91 -1.56 -7.42 -12.69
C HIS A 91 -2.89 -6.78 -12.27
N GLY A 92 -2.96 -6.13 -11.10
CA GLY A 92 -4.14 -5.42 -10.62
C GLY A 92 -4.30 -4.08 -11.34
N GLU A 93 -4.87 -4.14 -12.54
CA GLU A 93 -5.28 -3.01 -13.37
C GLU A 93 -6.81 -2.93 -13.51
#